data_AF-A0A7J9FTD0-F1
#
_entry.id   AF-A0A7J9FTD0-F1
#
_cell.length_a   1.000
_cell.length_b   1.000
_cell.length_c   1.000
_cell.angle_alpha   90.00
_cell.angle_beta   90.00
_cell.angle_gamma   90.00
#
_symmetry.space_group_name_H-M   'P 1'
#
loop_
_entity.id
_entity.type
_entity.pdbx_description
1 polymer ?
#
loop_
_entity_poly.entity_id
_entity_poly.type
_entity_poly.pdbx_seq_one_letter_code
_entity_poly.pdbx_strand_id
1 'polypeptide(L)'
;MTIAEFLLFVLTATLGGMFLCGANDLITIFVAPECFSSCSDLLSGYTKKDVRSNKATTKYLLVGGVSSSILVHGFSWLYGSPGGKIELQEIVNGLINTQMYNSLKISIALIFFTIRIGSSFPQPLLINRLLMFMKKCSSFD
;
A
#
# COMPACT_ATOMS: atom_id res chain seq x y z
N MET A 1 18.15 -6.39 17.75
CA MET A 1 16.79 -5.85 17.56
C MET A 1 15.85 -6.88 18.18
N THR A 2 14.94 -6.42 19.02
CA THR A 2 14.14 -7.25 19.93
C THR A 2 12.92 -7.85 19.23
N ILE A 3 12.46 -9.02 19.68
CA ILE A 3 11.23 -9.68 19.17
C ILE A 3 10.01 -8.74 19.25
N ALA A 4 9.99 -7.85 20.25
CA ALA A 4 8.95 -6.83 20.40
C ALA A 4 8.87 -5.87 19.20
N GLU A 5 10.00 -5.43 18.64
CA GLU A 5 10.01 -4.52 17.48
C GLU A 5 9.45 -5.22 16.22
N PHE A 6 9.81 -6.49 16.02
CA PHE A 6 9.27 -7.30 14.92
C PHE A 6 7.75 -7.45 15.04
N LEU A 7 7.26 -7.81 16.23
CA LEU A 7 5.82 -7.95 16.49
C LEU A 7 5.09 -6.61 16.34
N LEU A 8 5.68 -5.49 16.76
CA LEU A 8 5.11 -4.16 16.59
C LEU A 8 4.84 -3.85 15.11
N PHE A 9 5.83 -4.04 14.23
CA PHE A 9 5.66 -3.79 12.79
C PHE A 9 4.59 -4.68 12.15
N VAL A 10 4.52 -5.96 12.55
CA VAL A 10 3.52 -6.89 12.05
C VAL A 10 2.12 -6.47 12.52
N LEU A 11 1.96 -6.12 13.80
CA LEU A 11 0.68 -5.69 14.36
C LEU A 11 0.20 -4.38 13.70
N THR A 12 1.10 -3.41 13.52
CA THR A 12 0.79 -2.15 12.83
C THR A 12 0.39 -2.39 11.37
N ALA A 13 1.04 -3.31 10.66
CA ALA A 13 0.65 -3.68 9.32
C ALA A 13 -0.78 -4.26 9.30
N THR A 14 -1.08 -5.25 10.16
CA THR A 14 -2.42 -5.85 10.22
C THR A 14 -3.50 -4.81 10.56
N LEU A 15 -3.20 -3.88 11.47
CA LEU A 15 -4.13 -2.82 11.85
C LEU A 15 -4.41 -1.86 10.68
N GLY A 16 -3.40 -1.53 9.87
CA GLY A 16 -3.57 -0.79 8.62
C GLY A 16 -4.49 -1.51 7.62
N GLY A 17 -4.34 -2.83 7.49
CA GLY A 17 -5.23 -3.66 6.66
C GLY A 17 -6.67 -3.69 7.15
N MET A 18 -6.90 -3.76 8.47
CA MET A 18 -8.23 -3.67 9.06
C MET A 18 -8.89 -2.31 8.79
N PHE A 19 -8.11 -1.22 8.85
CA PHE A 19 -8.59 0.13 8.56
C PHE A 19 -9.03 0.28 7.11
N LEU A 20 -8.36 -0.41 6.18
CA LEU A 20 -8.75 -0.44 4.77
C LEU A 20 -10.13 -1.09 4.55
N CYS A 21 -10.46 -2.17 5.27
CA CYS A 21 -11.77 -2.81 5.17
C CYS A 21 -12.93 -1.93 5.66
N GLY A 22 -12.67 -1.01 6.59
CA GLY A 22 -13.65 -0.07 7.13
C GLY A 22 -13.65 1.31 6.47
N ALA A 23 -12.89 1.49 5.38
CA ALA A 23 -12.65 2.80 4.79
C ALA A 23 -13.87 3.30 3.99
N ASN A 24 -14.49 4.38 4.46
CA ASN A 24 -15.59 5.08 3.76
C ASN A 24 -15.15 6.38 3.06
N ASP A 25 -13.93 6.84 3.36
CA ASP A 25 -13.36 8.09 2.86
C ASP A 25 -12.20 7.83 1.91
N LEU A 26 -12.08 8.70 0.90
CA LEU A 26 -10.99 8.64 -0.08
C LEU A 26 -9.60 8.68 0.58
N ILE A 27 -9.47 9.49 1.63
CA ILE A 27 -8.22 9.65 2.40
C ILE A 27 -7.87 8.35 3.14
N THR A 28 -8.86 7.68 3.72
CA THR A 28 -8.66 6.44 4.46
C THR A 28 -8.23 5.30 3.52
N ILE A 29 -8.82 5.23 2.33
CA ILE A 29 -8.42 4.29 1.27
C ILE A 29 -7.00 4.58 0.78
N PHE A 30 -6.55 5.83 0.82
CA PHE A 30 -5.16 6.19 0.49
C PHE A 30 -4.16 5.81 1.59
N VAL A 31 -4.45 6.18 2.84
CA VAL A 31 -3.48 6.11 3.93
C VAL A 31 -3.29 4.68 4.46
N ALA A 32 -4.35 3.87 4.46
CA ALA A 32 -4.33 2.51 4.99
C ALA A 32 -3.33 1.58 4.25
N PRO A 33 -3.34 1.49 2.90
CA PRO A 33 -2.37 0.67 2.17
C PRO A 33 -0.95 1.24 2.21
N GLU A 34 -0.78 2.56 2.37
CA GLU A 34 0.56 3.16 2.53
C GLU A 34 1.20 2.78 3.87
N CYS A 35 0.41 2.78 4.94
CA CYS A 35 0.86 2.33 6.26
C CYS A 35 1.21 0.83 6.24
N PHE A 36 0.37 0.01 5.62
CA PHE A 36 0.60 -1.43 5.47
C PHE A 36 1.89 -1.73 4.68
N SER A 37 2.10 -1.06 3.54
CA SER A 37 3.30 -1.24 2.70
C SER A 37 4.57 -0.77 3.40
N SER A 38 4.54 0.40 4.04
CA SER A 38 5.70 0.96 4.73
C SER A 38 6.19 0.07 5.87
N CYS A 39 5.27 -0.53 6.63
CA CYS A 39 5.62 -1.50 7.67
C CYS A 39 6.28 -2.77 7.09
N SER A 40 5.78 -3.24 5.95
CA SER A 40 6.33 -4.42 5.26
C SER A 40 7.72 -4.16 4.68
N ASP A 41 7.96 -2.97 4.14
CA ASP A 41 9.26 -2.53 3.63
C ASP A 41 10.29 -2.45 4.76
N LEU A 42 9.92 -1.90 5.92
CA LEU A 42 10.78 -1.86 7.11
C LEU A 42 11.10 -3.27 7.64
N LEU A 43 10.14 -4.19 7.61
CA LEU A 43 10.32 -5.58 8.02
C LEU A 43 11.34 -6.32 7.14
N SER A 44 11.37 -6.01 5.84
CA SER A 44 12.34 -6.59 4.89
C SER A 44 13.81 -6.27 5.24
N GLY A 45 14.03 -5.16 5.95
CA GLY A 45 15.35 -4.65 6.36
C GLY A 45 15.77 -5.03 7.77
N TYR A 46 15.03 -5.93 8.43
CA TYR A 46 15.25 -6.28 9.83
C TYR A 46 16.67 -6.82 10.10
N THR A 47 17.25 -7.59 9.17
CA THR A 47 18.64 -8.06 9.29
C THR A 47 19.61 -6.99 8.79
N LYS A 48 19.94 -6.02 9.65
CA LYS A 48 20.90 -4.94 9.37
C LYS A 48 22.33 -5.43 9.07
N LYS A 49 22.68 -6.67 9.46
CA LYS A 49 24.03 -7.23 9.26
C LYS A 49 24.28 -7.74 7.83
N ASP A 50 23.23 -8.03 7.05
CA ASP A 50 23.38 -8.52 5.69
C ASP A 50 23.23 -7.38 4.68
N VAL A 51 24.32 -7.10 3.97
CA VAL A 51 24.35 -6.09 2.88
C VAL A 51 23.29 -6.40 1.80
N ARG A 52 22.92 -7.68 1.62
CA ARG A 52 21.88 -8.13 0.68
C ARG A 52 20.45 -7.84 1.16
N SER A 53 20.19 -7.78 2.46
CA SER A 53 18.90 -7.35 3.02
C SER A 53 18.77 -5.84 2.90
N ASN A 54 19.81 -5.09 3.28
CA ASN A 54 19.81 -3.63 3.19
C ASN A 54 19.64 -3.12 1.74
N LYS A 55 20.34 -3.73 0.76
CA LYS A 55 20.15 -3.40 -0.67
C LYS A 55 18.75 -3.72 -1.20
N ALA A 56 18.06 -4.70 -0.62
CA ALA A 56 16.71 -5.06 -1.03
C ALA A 56 15.70 -4.04 -0.46
N THR A 57 15.80 -3.72 0.83
CA THR A 57 14.94 -2.73 1.51
C THR A 57 14.99 -1.36 0.84
N THR A 58 16.17 -0.86 0.50
CA THR A 58 16.27 0.43 -0.22
C THR A 58 15.57 0.40 -1.57
N LYS A 59 15.64 -0.73 -2.30
CA LYS A 59 14.94 -0.87 -3.60
C LYS A 59 13.43 -0.93 -3.42
N TYR A 60 12.93 -1.68 -2.44
CA TYR A 60 11.49 -1.77 -2.19
C TYR A 60 10.92 -0.44 -1.69
N LEU A 61 11.62 0.24 -0.79
CA LEU A 61 11.20 1.58 -0.33
C LEU A 61 11.12 2.58 -1.49
N LEU A 62 12.09 2.57 -2.41
CA LEU A 62 12.06 3.42 -3.61
C LEU A 62 10.90 3.07 -4.55
N VAL A 63 10.69 1.79 -4.84
CA VAL A 63 9.58 1.35 -5.73
C VAL A 63 8.21 1.62 -5.08
N GLY A 64 8.09 1.41 -3.77
CA GLY A 64 6.92 1.73 -2.96
C GLY A 64 6.60 3.22 -3.01
N GLY A 65 7.57 4.10 -2.78
CA GLY A 65 7.38 5.55 -2.85
C GLY A 65 6.99 6.07 -4.24
N VAL A 66 7.59 5.52 -5.30
CA VAL A 66 7.23 5.88 -6.69
C VAL A 66 5.79 5.46 -7.00
N SER A 67 5.40 4.23 -6.64
CA SER A 67 4.01 3.77 -6.83
C SER A 67 3.00 4.57 -6.01
N SER A 68 3.38 5.05 -4.82
CA SER A 68 2.54 5.89 -3.95
C SER A 68 2.25 7.24 -4.60
N SER A 69 3.29 7.88 -5.13
CA SER A 69 3.16 9.15 -5.86
C SER A 69 2.20 9.03 -7.05
N ILE A 70 2.29 7.93 -7.80
CA ILE A 70 1.41 7.64 -8.94
C ILE A 70 -0.04 7.46 -8.48
N LEU A 71 -0.26 6.80 -7.35
CA LEU A 71 -1.59 6.58 -6.81
C LEU A 71 -2.21 7.87 -6.23
N VAL A 72 -1.42 8.73 -5.56
CA VAL A 72 -1.87 10.08 -5.16
C VAL A 72 -2.32 10.89 -6.36
N HIS A 73 -1.59 10.79 -7.48
CA HIS A 73 -1.98 11.44 -8.72
C HIS A 73 -3.35 10.93 -9.20
N GLY A 74 -3.59 9.61 -9.17
CA GLY A 74 -4.90 9.03 -9.49
C GLY A 74 -6.03 9.55 -8.58
N PHE A 75 -5.77 9.73 -7.29
CA PHE A 75 -6.74 10.31 -6.36
C PHE A 75 -7.04 11.78 -6.63
N SER A 76 -6.05 12.56 -7.09
CA SER A 76 -6.28 13.95 -7.50
C SER A 76 -7.32 14.06 -8.63
N TRP A 77 -7.31 13.10 -9.57
CA TRP A 77 -8.29 13.05 -10.66
C TRP A 77 -9.68 12.65 -10.17
N LEU A 78 -9.76 11.70 -9.23
CA LEU A 78 -11.01 11.30 -8.57
C LEU A 78 -11.63 12.43 -7.75
N TYR A 79 -10.82 13.11 -6.94
CA TYR A 79 -11.25 14.20 -6.08
C TYR A 79 -11.71 15.45 -6.86
N GLY A 80 -11.08 15.72 -8.01
CA GLY A 80 -11.43 16.86 -8.87
C GLY A 80 -12.75 16.71 -9.63
N SER A 81 -13.32 15.51 -9.76
CA SER A 81 -14.57 15.30 -10.54
C SER A 81 -15.86 15.66 -9.79
N PRO A 82 -16.07 15.27 -8.51
CA PRO A 82 -17.30 15.55 -7.76
C PRO A 82 -17.28 16.89 -7.01
N GLY A 83 -16.34 17.80 -7.31
CA GLY A 83 -16.27 19.12 -6.70
C GLY A 83 -15.55 19.18 -5.34
N GLY A 84 -14.63 18.25 -5.06
CA GLY A 84 -13.81 18.27 -3.86
C GLY A 84 -14.43 17.58 -2.64
N LYS A 85 -15.27 16.57 -2.86
CA LYS A 85 -15.88 15.78 -1.79
C LYS A 85 -15.01 14.59 -1.43
N ILE A 86 -14.93 14.26 -0.14
CA ILE A 86 -14.01 13.27 0.42
C ILE A 86 -14.71 11.93 0.69
N GLU A 87 -15.99 11.98 1.06
CA GLU A 87 -16.80 10.79 1.33
C GLU A 87 -17.18 10.05 0.05
N LEU A 88 -17.02 8.72 0.04
CA LEU A 88 -17.34 7.89 -1.12
C LEU A 88 -18.79 8.00 -1.57
N GLN A 89 -19.74 8.10 -0.62
CA GLN A 89 -21.16 8.16 -0.95
C GLN A 89 -21.49 9.42 -1.76
N GLU A 90 -20.89 10.56 -1.39
CA GLU A 90 -21.12 11.78 -2.13
C GLU A 90 -20.39 11.82 -3.48
N ILE A 91 -19.22 11.20 -3.58
CA ILE A 91 -18.49 11.03 -4.84
C ILE A 91 -19.35 10.24 -5.84
N VAL A 92 -19.96 9.14 -5.40
CA VAL A 92 -20.85 8.31 -6.22
C VAL A 92 -22.08 9.11 -6.68
N ASN A 93 -22.73 9.83 -5.76
CA ASN A 93 -23.89 10.65 -6.10
C ASN A 93 -23.55 11.79 -7.07
N GLY A 94 -22.39 12.45 -6.90
CA GLY A 94 -21.90 13.48 -7.81
C GLY A 94 -21.59 12.93 -9.21
N LEU A 95 -21.11 11.68 -9.28
CA LEU A 95 -20.81 11.01 -10.54
C LEU A 95 -22.07 10.60 -11.32
N ILE A 96 -23.09 10.13 -10.60
CA ILE A 96 -24.39 9.74 -11.19
C ILE A 96 -25.08 10.98 -11.77
N ASN A 97 -25.13 12.09 -11.03
CA ASN A 97 -25.79 13.32 -11.46
C ASN A 97 -25.12 13.97 -12.68
N THR A 98 -23.81 13.80 -12.84
CA THR A 98 -23.05 14.36 -13.96
C THR A 98 -23.02 13.44 -15.19
N GLN A 99 -23.66 12.26 -15.13
CA GLN A 99 -23.62 11.22 -16.18
C GLN A 99 -22.21 10.89 -16.70
N MET A 100 -21.19 11.12 -15.88
CA MET A 100 -19.77 10.96 -16.22
C MET A 100 -19.24 9.56 -15.88
N TYR A 101 -20.10 8.53 -15.84
CA TYR A 101 -19.72 7.15 -15.46
C TYR A 101 -18.65 6.53 -16.37
N ASN A 102 -18.62 6.93 -17.65
CA ASN A 102 -17.64 6.46 -18.64
C ASN A 102 -16.53 7.49 -18.91
N SER A 103 -16.36 8.46 -18.01
CA SER A 103 -15.36 9.49 -18.19
C SER A 103 -13.96 8.89 -18.09
N LEU A 104 -13.09 9.33 -19.00
CA LEU A 104 -11.67 8.97 -19.07
C LEU A 104 -10.96 9.09 -17.71
N LYS A 105 -11.45 9.98 -16.83
CA LYS A 105 -10.94 10.22 -15.46
C LYS A 105 -11.06 8.99 -14.54
N ILE A 106 -12.20 8.29 -14.55
CA ILE A 106 -12.42 7.11 -13.69
C ILE A 106 -11.58 5.94 -14.17
N SER A 107 -11.50 5.74 -15.49
CA SER A 107 -10.65 4.71 -16.09
C SER A 107 -9.18 4.92 -15.73
N ILE A 108 -8.68 6.15 -15.83
CA ILE A 108 -7.33 6.53 -15.42
C ILE A 108 -7.08 6.24 -13.92
N ALA A 109 -8.03 6.61 -13.06
CA ALA A 109 -7.90 6.34 -11.63
C ALA A 109 -7.86 4.83 -11.31
N LEU A 110 -8.67 4.02 -12.00
CA LEU A 110 -8.70 2.57 -11.85
C LEU A 110 -7.39 1.92 -12.35
N ILE A 111 -6.82 2.44 -13.44
CA ILE A 111 -5.51 2.01 -13.96
C ILE A 111 -4.42 2.28 -12.91
N PHE A 112 -4.38 3.48 -12.33
CA PHE A 112 -3.40 3.79 -11.28
C PHE A 112 -3.56 2.94 -10.02
N PHE A 113 -4.80 2.64 -9.63
CA PHE A 113 -5.07 1.71 -8.52
C PHE A 113 -4.57 0.30 -8.84
N THR A 114 -4.82 -0.20 -10.06
CA THR A 114 -4.34 -1.51 -10.51
C THR A 114 -2.82 -1.55 -10.59
N ILE A 115 -2.17 -0.47 -11.04
CA ILE A 115 -0.71 -0.32 -11.03
C ILE A 115 -0.18 -0.39 -9.60
N ARG A 116 -0.82 0.24 -8.62
CA ARG A 116 -0.41 0.12 -7.21
C ARG A 116 -0.50 -1.31 -6.70
N ILE A 117 -1.66 -1.95 -6.86
CA ILE A 117 -1.82 -3.34 -6.41
C ILE A 117 -0.79 -4.24 -7.11
N GLY A 118 -0.57 -4.04 -8.41
CA GLY A 118 0.43 -4.76 -9.20
C GLY A 118 1.88 -4.45 -8.83
N SER A 119 2.19 -3.25 -8.34
CA SER A 119 3.54 -2.83 -7.89
C SER A 119 3.81 -3.13 -6.42
N SER A 120 2.77 -3.36 -5.62
CA SER A 120 2.87 -4.08 -4.35
C SER A 120 3.00 -5.61 -4.55
N PHE A 121 2.52 -6.14 -5.68
CA PHE A 121 2.55 -7.57 -6.04
C PHE A 121 3.57 -8.03 -7.10
N PRO A 122 4.72 -7.39 -7.37
CA PRO A 122 5.76 -7.97 -8.19
C PRO A 122 6.86 -8.50 -7.27
N GLN A 123 6.66 -9.70 -6.71
CA GLN A 123 7.70 -10.73 -6.62
C GLN A 123 7.26 -12.01 -5.85
N PRO A 124 7.35 -13.21 -6.47
CA PRO A 124 7.49 -14.48 -5.73
C PRO A 124 8.78 -14.56 -4.88
N LEU A 125 9.58 -13.49 -4.84
CA LEU A 125 10.77 -13.31 -4.02
C LEU A 125 10.45 -12.86 -2.57
N LEU A 126 9.31 -12.19 -2.31
CA LEU A 126 8.92 -11.79 -0.95
C LEU A 126 8.38 -12.98 -0.15
N ILE A 127 7.58 -13.86 -0.77
CA ILE A 127 7.16 -15.14 -0.17
C ILE A 127 8.38 -16.04 0.06
N ASN A 128 9.27 -16.22 -0.91
CA ASN A 128 10.46 -17.03 -0.70
C ASN A 128 11.42 -16.42 0.34
N ARG A 129 11.51 -15.08 0.49
CA ARG A 129 12.34 -14.45 1.54
C ARG A 129 11.68 -14.40 2.91
N LEU A 130 10.38 -14.17 3.02
CA LEU A 130 9.62 -14.31 4.28
C LEU A 130 9.61 -15.76 4.74
N LEU A 131 9.46 -16.73 3.83
CA LEU A 131 9.55 -18.16 4.14
C LEU A 131 10.99 -18.57 4.49
N MET A 132 12.00 -17.95 3.88
CA MET A 132 13.42 -18.11 4.27
C MET A 132 13.73 -17.43 5.62
N PHE A 133 13.11 -16.30 5.95
CA PHE A 133 13.25 -15.61 7.25
C PHE A 133 12.49 -16.31 8.38
N MET A 134 11.29 -16.78 8.10
CA MET A 134 10.49 -17.63 9.01
C MET A 134 11.19 -18.97 9.25
N LYS A 135 11.79 -19.60 8.21
CA LYS A 135 12.68 -20.76 8.38
C LYS A 135 13.93 -20.42 9.20
N LYS A 136 14.51 -19.23 9.03
CA LYS A 136 15.69 -18.79 9.78
C LYS A 136 15.37 -18.52 11.26
N CYS A 137 14.17 -18.01 11.57
CA CYS A 137 13.70 -17.83 12.95
C CYS A 137 13.27 -19.15 13.60
N SER A 138 12.65 -20.07 12.86
CA SER A 138 12.31 -21.43 13.33
C SER A 138 13.54 -22.33 13.54
N SER A 139 14.71 -21.93 13.05
CA SER A 139 15.98 -22.63 13.27
C SER A 139 16.81 -21.99 14.41
N PHE A 140 16.24 -21.03 15.13
CA PHE A 140 16.83 -20.38 16.31
C PHE A 140 16.11 -20.76 17.61
N ASP A 141 15.32 -21.85 17.57
CA ASP A 141 15.07 -22.73 18.73
C ASP A 141 16.11 -23.86 18.71
#